data_AF-A0A439CVX3-F1
#
_entry.id   AF-A0A439CVX3-F1
#
_cell.length_a   1.000
_cell.length_b   1.000
_cell.length_c   1.000
_cell.angle_alpha   90.00
_cell.angle_beta   90.00
_cell.angle_gamma   90.00
#
_symmetry.space_group_name_H-M   'P 1'
#
loop_
_entity.id
_entity.type
_entity.pdbx_description
1 polymer ?
#
loop_
_entity_poly.entity_id
_entity_poly.type
_entity_poly.pdbx_seq_one_letter_code
_entity_poly.pdbx_strand_id
1 'polypeptide(L)'
;MADPQRLFSASLIPASVTEGLPDGFVIRPLASNDYAKGFYECLGVLTWVGEPTESEFLDRFREMVDAKDTYFFAVLEYRDRIVGTGCLVVERKLYDVSC
;
A
#
# COMPACT_ATOMS: atom_id res chain seq x y z
N MET A 1 12.10 -18.55 -3.46
CA MET A 1 11.47 -17.46 -2.69
C MET A 1 10.49 -16.79 -3.64
N ALA A 2 9.19 -16.79 -3.33
CA ALA A 2 8.19 -16.14 -4.16
C ALA A 2 8.31 -14.62 -4.04
N ASP A 3 8.09 -13.87 -5.12
CA ASP A 3 7.98 -12.40 -5.08
C ASP A 3 6.79 -12.04 -4.19
N PRO A 4 6.91 -11.09 -3.24
CA PRO A 4 5.79 -10.70 -2.40
C PRO A 4 4.67 -10.13 -3.27
N GLN A 5 3.44 -10.51 -2.95
CA GLN A 5 2.26 -10.03 -3.66
C GLN A 5 2.10 -8.53 -3.42
N ARG A 6 1.90 -7.78 -4.49
CA ARG A 6 1.59 -6.34 -4.46
C ARG A 6 0.08 -6.12 -4.48
N LEU A 7 -0.40 -5.10 -3.78
CA LEU A 7 -1.82 -4.80 -3.67
C LEU A 7 -2.46 -4.42 -5.02
N PHE A 8 -1.71 -3.71 -5.87
CA PHE A 8 -2.10 -3.37 -7.24
C PHE A 8 -0.87 -3.33 -8.16
N SER A 9 -1.09 -3.18 -9.47
CA SER A 9 -0.01 -3.12 -10.45
C SER A 9 0.83 -1.85 -10.29
N ALA A 10 2.15 -2.00 -10.16
CA ALA A 10 3.07 -0.86 -10.06
C ALA A 10 3.02 0.06 -11.29
N SER A 11 2.53 -0.42 -12.44
CA SER A 11 2.33 0.40 -13.64
C SER A 11 1.32 1.54 -13.49
N LEU A 12 0.47 1.50 -12.44
CA LEU A 12 -0.45 2.58 -12.12
C LEU A 12 0.23 3.78 -11.46
N ILE A 13 1.48 3.62 -11.00
CA ILE A 13 2.28 4.73 -10.47
C ILE A 13 3.03 5.36 -11.65
N PRO A 14 2.77 6.64 -11.99
CA PRO A 14 3.43 7.28 -13.12
C PRO A 14 4.94 7.38 -12.92
N ALA A 15 5.72 7.12 -13.97
CA ALA A 15 7.18 7.20 -13.93
C ALA A 15 7.68 8.60 -13.49
N SER A 16 6.94 9.66 -13.84
CA SER A 16 7.24 11.04 -13.43
C SER A 16 7.28 11.23 -11.91
N VAL A 17 6.55 10.42 -11.14
CA VAL A 17 6.59 10.45 -9.68
C VAL A 17 7.90 9.84 -9.19
N THR A 18 8.32 8.72 -9.77
CA THR A 18 9.57 8.03 -9.43
C THR A 18 10.80 8.86 -9.79
N GLU A 19 10.78 9.56 -10.93
CA GLU A 19 11.88 10.42 -11.39
C GLU A 19 12.08 11.66 -10.49
N GLY A 20 11.03 12.11 -9.82
CA GLY A 20 11.10 13.25 -8.90
C GLY A 20 11.61 12.90 -7.51
N LEU A 21 11.86 11.62 -7.21
CA LEU A 21 12.29 11.19 -5.89
C LEU A 21 13.81 11.33 -5.70
N PRO A 22 14.27 11.75 -4.51
CA PRO A 22 15.68 11.72 -4.16
C PRO A 22 16.25 10.30 -4.21
N ASP A 23 17.58 10.18 -4.37
CA ASP A 23 18.26 8.89 -4.41
C ASP A 23 17.96 8.00 -3.20
N GLY A 24 17.67 6.73 -3.49
CA GLY A 24 17.40 5.70 -2.49
C GLY A 24 15.95 5.64 -2.00
N PHE A 25 15.10 6.59 -2.39
CA PHE A 25 13.65 6.51 -2.17
C PHE A 25 12.97 5.74 -3.29
N VAL A 26 12.05 4.85 -2.92
CA VAL A 26 11.27 4.06 -3.86
C VAL A 26 9.79 4.16 -3.49
N ILE A 27 8.98 4.67 -4.40
CA ILE A 27 7.53 4.59 -4.28
C ILE A 27 7.02 3.33 -4.97
N ARG A 28 6.16 2.57 -4.30
CA ARG A 28 5.60 1.32 -4.83
C ARG A 28 4.27 0.98 -4.18
N PRO A 29 3.49 0.04 -4.74
CA PRO A 29 2.32 -0.52 -4.06
C PRO A 29 2.72 -1.20 -2.75
N LEU A 30 1.81 -1.20 -1.77
CA LEU A 30 1.90 -2.00 -0.56
C LEU A 30 2.06 -3.48 -0.93
N ALA A 31 2.97 -4.17 -0.23
CA ALA A 31 3.29 -5.58 -0.42
C ALA A 31 2.97 -6.39 0.84
N SER A 32 2.72 -7.68 0.65
CA SER A 32 2.34 -8.60 1.73
C SER A 32 3.41 -8.77 2.82
N ASN A 33 4.66 -8.37 2.57
CA ASN A 33 5.75 -8.44 3.55
C ASN A 33 6.12 -7.09 4.18
N ASP A 34 5.36 -6.02 3.90
CA ASP A 34 5.66 -4.68 4.43
C ASP A 34 5.42 -4.55 5.93
N TYR A 35 4.71 -5.50 6.54
CA TYR A 35 4.66 -5.64 7.99
C TYR A 35 6.06 -5.64 8.61
N ALA A 36 6.97 -6.47 8.08
CA ALA A 36 8.34 -6.60 8.56
C ALA A 36 9.21 -5.36 8.26
N LYS A 37 8.75 -4.45 7.39
CA LYS A 37 9.44 -3.21 7.00
C LYS A 37 9.00 -1.99 7.82
N GLY A 38 8.21 -2.19 8.89
CA GLY A 38 7.78 -1.11 9.78
C GLY A 38 6.56 -0.34 9.27
N PHE A 39 5.69 -0.96 8.49
CA PHE A 39 4.48 -0.31 7.97
C PHE A 39 3.62 0.35 9.08
N TYR A 40 3.35 -0.36 10.17
CA TYR A 40 2.57 0.19 11.28
C TYR A 40 3.35 1.20 12.14
N GLU A 41 4.68 1.08 12.21
CA GLU A 41 5.52 2.11 12.85
C GLU A 41 5.36 3.45 12.11
N CYS A 42 5.33 3.41 10.77
CA CYS A 42 5.09 4.60 9.94
C CYS A 42 3.67 5.17 10.15
N LEU A 43 2.64 4.32 10.26
CA LEU A 43 1.27 4.77 10.50
C LEU A 43 1.07 5.37 11.91
N GLY A 44 1.86 4.94 12.89
CA GLY A 44 1.80 5.43 14.27
C GLY A 44 2.08 6.92 14.43
N VAL A 45 2.75 7.54 13.45
CA VAL A 45 2.97 9.01 13.42
C VAL A 45 1.68 9.77 13.11
N LEU A 46 0.75 9.16 12.36
CA LEU A 46 -0.49 9.80 11.93
C LEU A 46 -1.62 9.63 12.96
N THR A 47 -1.73 8.45 13.56
CA THR A 47 -2.79 8.10 14.51
C THR A 47 -2.30 7.08 15.52
N TRP A 48 -3.05 6.91 16.61
CA TRP A 48 -2.90 5.70 17.42
C TRP A 48 -3.18 4.47 16.55
N VAL A 49 -2.18 3.61 16.47
CA VAL A 49 -2.25 2.29 15.87
C VAL A 49 -2.11 1.32 17.04
N GLY A 50 -2.98 0.31 17.12
CA GLY A 50 -2.77 -0.78 18.07
C GLY A 50 -1.52 -1.59 17.72
N GLU A 51 -1.44 -2.83 18.20
CA GLU A 51 -0.34 -3.75 17.88
C GLU A 51 -0.88 -4.95 17.11
N PRO A 52 -1.31 -4.76 15.84
CA PRO A 52 -1.76 -5.87 15.02
C PRO A 52 -0.59 -6.82 14.74
N THR A 53 -0.88 -8.11 14.76
CA THR A 53 0.05 -9.17 14.39
C THR A 53 0.26 -9.23 12.87
N GLU A 54 1.34 -9.89 12.44
CA GLU A 54 1.60 -10.13 11.01
C GLU A 54 0.46 -10.89 10.32
N SER A 55 -0.20 -11.81 11.03
CA SER A 55 -1.36 -12.54 10.49
C SER A 55 -2.54 -11.60 10.25
N GLU A 56 -2.85 -10.72 11.20
CA GLU A 56 -3.95 -9.76 11.05
C GLU A 56 -3.68 -8.76 9.92
N PHE A 57 -2.43 -8.34 9.75
CA PHE A 57 -2.01 -7.56 8.59
C PHE A 57 -2.27 -8.31 7.28
N LEU A 58 -1.84 -9.56 7.19
CA LEU A 58 -2.00 -10.38 5.99
C LEU A 58 -3.47 -10.64 5.66
N ASP A 59 -4.32 -10.87 6.67
CA ASP A 59 -5.75 -11.08 6.47
C ASP A 59 -6.42 -9.80 5.94
N ARG A 60 -6.09 -8.63 6.52
CA ARG A 60 -6.53 -7.33 5.97
C ARG A 60 -5.99 -7.08 4.56
N PHE A 61 -4.73 -7.43 4.30
CA PHE A 61 -4.13 -7.30 2.98
C PHE A 61 -4.88 -8.13 1.93
N ARG A 62 -5.23 -9.39 2.25
CA ARG A 62 -6.01 -10.27 1.37
C ARG A 62 -7.39 -9.69 1.06
N GLU A 63 -8.08 -9.16 2.06
CA GLU A 63 -9.38 -8.52 1.84
C GLU A 63 -9.28 -7.31 0.91
N MET A 64 -8.22 -6.50 1.05
CA MET A 64 -7.98 -5.37 0.15
C MET A 64 -7.68 -5.82 -1.29
N VAL A 65 -6.95 -6.93 -1.47
CA VAL A 65 -6.70 -7.55 -2.78
C VAL A 65 -8.01 -8.05 -3.40
N ASP A 66 -8.85 -8.72 -2.62
CA ASP A 66 -10.12 -9.28 -3.07
C ASP A 66 -11.13 -8.18 -3.43
N ALA A 67 -11.04 -7.02 -2.77
CA ALA A 67 -11.80 -5.81 -3.10
C ALA A 67 -11.23 -5.10 -4.35
N LYS A 68 -11.43 -5.74 -5.51
CA LYS A 68 -10.92 -5.30 -6.82
C LYS A 68 -11.23 -3.83 -7.13
N ASP A 69 -10.21 -3.13 -7.60
CA ASP A 69 -10.23 -1.71 -7.99
C ASP A 69 -10.80 -0.76 -6.93
N THR A 70 -10.69 -1.13 -5.64
CA THR A 70 -11.20 -0.31 -4.53
C THR A 70 -10.07 0.32 -3.74
N TYR A 71 -9.02 -0.44 -3.40
CA TYR A 71 -7.92 0.01 -2.55
C TYR A 71 -6.62 0.20 -3.32
N PHE A 72 -6.08 1.41 -3.27
CA PHE A 72 -4.80 1.78 -3.87
C PHE A 72 -3.89 2.34 -2.76
N PHE A 73 -3.22 1.42 -2.06
CA PHE A 73 -2.30 1.75 -0.98
C PHE A 73 -0.86 1.81 -1.50
N ALA A 74 -0.28 3.00 -1.52
CA ALA A 74 1.09 3.24 -1.92
C ALA A 74 1.98 3.47 -0.69
N VAL A 75 3.21 2.98 -0.77
CA VAL A 75 4.23 3.15 0.27
C VAL A 75 5.48 3.80 -0.33
N LEU A 76 6.12 4.62 0.47
CA LEU A 76 7.44 5.18 0.21
C LEU A 76 8.46 4.43 1.06
N GLU A 77 9.41 3.78 0.41
CA GLU A 77 10.46 2.99 1.03
C GLU A 77 11.80 3.71 0.94
N TYR A 78 12.58 3.68 2.02
CA TYR A 78 13.96 4.14 2.06
C TYR A 78 14.78 3.18 2.91
N ARG A 79 15.84 2.59 2.34
CA ARG A 79 16.74 1.62 3.01
C ARG A 79 15.98 0.46 3.69
N ASP A 80 15.12 -0.22 2.94
CA ASP A 80 14.30 -1.36 3.40
C ASP A 80 13.29 -1.05 4.52
N ARG A 81 13.03 0.23 4.80
CA ARG A 81 11.99 0.66 5.74
C ARG A 81 10.92 1.49 5.07
N ILE A 82 9.69 1.30 5.51
CA ILE A 82 8.57 2.17 5.12
C ILE A 82 8.68 3.49 5.88
N VAL A 83 8.78 4.59 5.12
CA VAL A 83 8.94 5.95 5.65
C VAL A 83 7.78 6.86 5.28
N GLY A 84 6.87 6.40 4.44
CA GLY A 84 5.65 7.12 4.08
C GLY A 84 4.58 6.17 3.57
N THR A 85 3.33 6.53 3.80
CA THR A 85 2.15 5.75 3.42
C THR A 85 1.07 6.66 2.87
N GLY A 86 0.40 6.24 1.80
CA GLY A 86 -0.76 6.94 1.24
C GLY A 86 -1.79 5.94 0.74
N CYS A 87 -3.07 6.25 0.93
CA CYS A 87 -4.16 5.39 0.50
C CYS A 87 -5.17 6.20 -0.32
N LEU A 88 -5.52 5.67 -1.50
CA LEU A 88 -6.66 6.09 -2.28
C LEU A 88 -7.70 4.98 -2.24
N VAL A 89 -8.93 5.33 -1.87
CA VAL A 89 -10.09 4.42 -1.86
C VAL A 89 -11.10 4.90 -2.88
N VAL A 90 -11.50 4.02 -3.80
CA VAL A 90 -12.50 4.31 -4.82
C VAL A 90 -13.86 3.80 -4.38
N GLU A 91 -14.76 4.72 -4.02
CA GLU A 91 -16.15 4.40 -3.74
C GLU A 91 -16.96 4.38 -5.04
N ARG A 92 -17.61 3.24 -5.34
CA ARG A 92 -18.56 3.15 -6.46
C ARG A 92 -19.94 3.59 -5.99
N LYS A 93 -20.42 4.74 -6.47
CA LYS A 93 -21.78 5.21 -6.18
C LYS A 93 -22.81 4.65 -7.16
N LEU A 94 -23.96 4.24 -6.63
CA LEU A 94 -25.07 3.58 -7.34
C LEU A 94 -25.96 4.55 -8.16
N TYR A 95 -25.37 5.52 -8.87
CA TYR A 95 -26.16 6.48 -9.66
C TYR A 95 -26.21 6.18 -11.16
N ASP A 96 -25.52 5.14 -11.64
CA ASP A 96 -25.61 4.68 -13.03
C ASP A 96 -25.59 3.15 -13.10
N VAL A 97 -26.75 2.58 -13.42
CA VAL A 97 -26.92 1.17 -13.83
C VAL A 97 -27.01 1.18 -15.36
N SER A 98 -25.90 1.48 -16.02
CA SER A 98 -25.75 1.29 -17.46
C SER A 98 -24.31 0.96 -17.81
N CYS A 99 -23.97 -0.33 -17.70
CA CYS A 99 -23.04 -0.97 -18.63
C CYS A 99 -23.44 -2.43 -18.82
#